data_AF-A0A246PZN9-F1
#
_entry.id   AF-A0A246PZN9-F1
#
_cell.length_a   1.000
_cell.length_b   1.000
_cell.length_c   1.000
_cell.angle_alpha   90.00
_cell.angle_beta   90.00
_cell.angle_gamma   90.00
#
_symmetry.space_group_name_H-M   'P 1'
#
loop_
_entity.id
_entity.type
_entity.pdbx_description
1 polymer ?
#
loop_
_entity_poly.entity_id
_entity_poly.type
_entity_poly.pdbx_seq_one_letter_code
_entity_poly.pdbx_strand_id
1 'polypeptide(L)'
;MFELSFDAGPVVSVIRRHVKLSKEADEAIRRDLVDVLNHAVVQLRLTERRAPAGKDDQVLSTEKAAQLAGVSRPYMAKLIDSGVIELHQKVGNQRRVLRSAVIRWQAAARATQAKALKRLAEDLDEEIFSS
;
A
#
# COMPACT_ATOMS: atom_id res chain seq x y z
N MET A 1 13.32 -5.90 3.09
CA MET A 1 13.61 -4.92 2.01
C MET A 1 13.38 -5.69 0.71
N PHE A 2 12.29 -5.42 -0.01
CA PHE A 2 12.02 -6.11 -1.28
C PHE A 2 12.70 -5.31 -2.40
N GLU A 3 13.77 -5.87 -2.97
CA GLU A 3 14.32 -5.39 -4.24
C GLU A 3 13.45 -5.92 -5.37
N LEU A 4 12.89 -5.02 -6.18
CA LEU A 4 12.25 -5.37 -7.43
C LEU A 4 13.35 -5.40 -8.50
N SER A 5 13.77 -6.59 -8.90
CA SER A 5 14.61 -6.75 -10.08
C SER A 5 13.71 -6.74 -11.32
N PHE A 6 13.92 -5.75 -12.20
CA PHE A 6 13.27 -5.70 -13.51
C PHE A 6 14.31 -5.97 -14.60
N ASP A 7 14.02 -6.92 -15.48
CA ASP A 7 14.82 -7.15 -16.68
C ASP A 7 14.41 -6.13 -17.76
N ALA A 8 15.33 -5.21 -18.08
CA ALA A 8 15.14 -4.21 -19.12
C ALA A 8 15.37 -4.75 -20.55
N GLY A 9 15.88 -5.98 -20.69
CA GLY A 9 16.17 -6.62 -21.98
C GLY A 9 15.01 -6.61 -22.97
N PRO A 10 13.77 -6.96 -22.58
CA PRO A 10 12.62 -6.96 -23.47
C PRO A 10 12.28 -5.57 -24.04
N VAL A 11 12.33 -4.53 -23.21
CA VAL A 11 12.00 -3.16 -23.64
C VAL A 11 13.05 -2.63 -24.63
N VAL A 12 14.33 -2.88 -24.34
CA VAL A 12 15.45 -2.50 -25.22
C VAL A 12 15.35 -3.24 -26.57
N SER A 13 14.92 -4.50 -26.57
CA SER A 13 14.75 -5.27 -27.81
C SER A 13 13.70 -4.70 -28.77
N VAL A 14 12.62 -4.10 -28.23
CA VAL A 14 11.55 -3.47 -29.02
C VAL A 14 12.03 -2.16 -29.65
N ILE A 15 12.84 -1.39 -28.92
CA ILE A 15 13.44 -0.13 -29.41
C ILE A 15 14.42 -0.43 -30.54
N ARG A 16 15.29 -1.45 -30.38
CA ARG A 16 16.23 -1.89 -31.41
C ARG A 16 15.57 -2.35 -32.70
N ARG A 17 14.32 -2.83 -32.65
CA ARG A 17 13.56 -3.24 -33.84
C ARG A 17 13.19 -2.05 -34.73
N HIS A 18 13.12 -0.83 -34.19
CA HIS A 18 12.66 0.35 -34.92
C HIS A 18 13.73 1.45 -35.04
N VAL A 19 14.87 1.33 -34.35
CA VAL A 19 15.97 2.32 -34.38
C VAL A 19 17.33 1.62 -34.39
N LYS A 20 18.22 1.98 -35.33
CA LYS A 20 19.62 1.52 -35.33
C LYS A 20 20.41 2.32 -34.29
N LEU A 21 20.65 1.70 -33.14
CA LEU A 21 21.40 2.31 -32.03
C LEU A 21 22.85 1.83 -32.03
N SER A 22 23.79 2.74 -31.76
CA SER A 22 25.18 2.37 -31.46
C SER A 22 25.27 1.70 -30.08
N LYS A 23 26.37 0.98 -29.79
CA LYS A 23 26.58 0.38 -28.47
C LYS A 23 26.56 1.42 -27.33
N GLU A 24 27.05 2.62 -27.61
CA GLU A 24 27.08 3.72 -26.63
C GLU A 24 25.68 4.30 -26.38
N ALA A 25 24.88 4.47 -27.44
CA ALA A 25 23.50 4.94 -27.32
C ALA A 25 22.61 3.93 -26.58
N ASP A 26 22.85 2.63 -26.77
CA ASP A 26 22.11 1.55 -26.09
C ASP A 26 22.35 1.56 -24.58
N GLU A 27 23.60 1.75 -24.15
CA GLU A 27 23.96 1.80 -22.73
C GLU A 27 23.42 3.09 -22.06
N ALA A 28 23.42 4.22 -22.77
CA ALA A 28 22.82 5.46 -22.29
C ALA A 28 21.30 5.32 -22.08
N ILE A 29 20.58 4.77 -23.07
CA ILE A 29 19.13 4.55 -22.99
C ILE A 29 18.79 3.59 -21.84
N ARG A 30 19.60 2.54 -21.65
CA ARG A 30 19.39 1.59 -20.54
C ARG A 30 19.48 2.29 -19.18
N ARG A 31 20.47 3.18 -18.99
CA ARG A 31 20.62 3.94 -17.74
C ARG A 31 19.45 4.88 -17.51
N ASP A 32 19.09 5.67 -18.52
CA ASP A 32 17.97 6.62 -18.42
C ASP A 32 16.64 5.91 -18.17
N LEU A 33 16.43 4.74 -18.78
CA LEU A 33 15.23 3.93 -18.56
C LEU A 33 15.17 3.40 -17.11
N VAL A 34 16.30 2.96 -16.55
CA VAL A 34 16.37 2.53 -15.15
C VAL A 34 16.03 3.70 -14.22
N ASP A 35 16.54 4.90 -14.50
CA ASP A 35 16.27 6.09 -13.68
C ASP A 35 14.79 6.52 -13.75
N VAL A 36 14.21 6.51 -14.95
CA VAL A 36 12.78 6.82 -15.14
C VAL A 36 11.89 5.77 -14.48
N LEU A 37 12.22 4.48 -14.59
CA LEU A 37 11.48 3.42 -13.92
C LEU A 37 11.59 3.50 -12.40
N ASN A 38 12.77 3.81 -11.86
CA ASN A 38 12.95 4.06 -10.43
C ASN A 38 12.09 5.22 -9.95
N HIS A 39 12.07 6.33 -10.69
CA HIS A 39 11.22 7.48 -10.38
C HIS A 39 9.72 7.14 -10.46
N ALA A 40 9.31 6.39 -11.49
CA ALA A 40 7.93 5.93 -11.65
C ALA A 40 7.49 4.97 -10.53
N VAL A 41 8.37 4.07 -10.08
CA VAL A 41 8.10 3.15 -8.96
C VAL A 41 7.93 3.91 -7.64
N VAL A 42 8.71 4.98 -7.41
CA VAL A 42 8.53 5.85 -6.24
C VAL A 42 7.16 6.54 -6.28
N GLN A 43 6.76 7.07 -7.44
CA GLN A 43 5.43 7.69 -7.63
C GLN A 43 4.29 6.68 -7.49
N LEU A 44 4.45 5.46 -8.03
CA LEU A 44 3.46 4.38 -7.90
C LEU A 44 3.32 3.92 -6.46
N ARG A 45 4.40 3.91 -5.66
CA ARG A 45 4.31 3.60 -4.21
C ARG A 45 3.51 4.64 -3.42
N LEU A 46 3.45 5.88 -3.92
CA LEU A 46 2.66 6.95 -3.31
C LEU A 46 1.18 6.89 -3.74
N THR A 47 0.90 6.46 -4.97
CA THR A 47 -0.45 6.40 -5.54
C THR A 47 -1.15 5.04 -5.37
N GLU A 48 -0.41 3.94 -5.39
CA GLU A 48 -0.90 2.57 -5.22
C GLU A 48 -0.54 2.00 -3.84
N ARG A 49 -1.27 2.43 -2.81
CA ARG A 49 -1.51 1.58 -1.63
C ARG A 49 -2.74 0.69 -1.81
N ARG A 50 -3.00 0.23 -3.04
CA ARG A 50 -3.87 -0.92 -3.30
C ARG A 50 -2.99 -2.14 -3.54
N ALA A 51 -2.37 -2.66 -2.48
CA ALA A 51 -1.66 -3.92 -2.56
C ALA A 51 -2.64 -4.99 -3.08
N PRO A 52 -2.38 -5.63 -4.24
CA PRO A 52 -3.16 -6.78 -4.66
C PRO A 52 -3.00 -7.84 -3.57
N ALA A 53 -4.11 -8.47 -3.18
CA ALA A 53 -4.06 -9.70 -2.40
C ALA A 53 -3.29 -10.73 -3.25
N GLY A 54 -1.98 -10.86 -3.00
CA GLY A 54 -1.16 -11.85 -3.68
C GLY A 54 -1.69 -13.24 -3.38
N LYS A 55 -1.33 -14.22 -4.21
CA LYS A 55 -1.68 -15.64 -4.00
C LYS A 55 -1.22 -16.19 -2.63
N ASP A 56 -0.39 -15.43 -1.89
CA ASP A 56 0.11 -15.74 -0.55
C ASP A 56 -0.42 -14.82 0.57
N ASP A 57 -1.56 -14.13 0.39
CA ASP A 57 -2.10 -13.26 1.45
C ASP A 57 -2.50 -14.09 2.68
N GLN A 58 -1.85 -13.80 3.81
CA GLN A 58 -1.99 -14.58 5.02
C GLN A 58 -3.39 -14.44 5.61
N VAL A 59 -4.06 -15.58 5.82
CA VAL A 59 -5.36 -15.64 6.49
C VAL A 59 -5.16 -15.57 8.01
N LEU A 60 -5.83 -14.62 8.66
CA LEU A 60 -5.74 -14.34 10.08
C LEU A 60 -7.03 -14.68 10.82
N SER A 61 -6.91 -15.11 12.07
CA SER A 61 -8.01 -15.10 13.03
C SER A 61 -8.31 -13.67 13.48
N THR A 62 -9.50 -13.42 14.03
CA THR A 62 -9.85 -12.13 14.65
C THR A 62 -8.83 -11.69 15.69
N GLU A 63 -8.28 -12.63 16.45
CA GLU A 63 -7.27 -12.33 17.47
C GLU A 63 -5.94 -11.87 16.88
N LYS A 64 -5.40 -12.60 15.89
CA LYS A 64 -4.17 -12.19 15.19
C LYS A 64 -4.36 -10.86 14.45
N ALA A 65 -5.53 -10.66 13.86
CA ALA A 65 -5.88 -9.38 13.22
C ALA A 65 -5.90 -8.23 14.23
N ALA A 66 -6.52 -8.43 15.40
CA ALA A 66 -6.58 -7.43 16.47
C ALA A 66 -5.18 -7.09 16.99
N GLN A 67 -4.35 -8.11 17.24
CA GLN A 67 -2.96 -7.95 17.66
C GLN A 67 -2.14 -7.18 16.62
N LEU A 68 -2.26 -7.54 15.33
CA LEU A 68 -1.57 -6.85 14.23
C LEU A 68 -1.98 -5.37 14.15
N ALA A 69 -3.27 -5.09 14.34
CA ALA A 69 -3.80 -3.74 14.30
C ALA A 69 -3.53 -2.91 15.57
N GLY A 70 -3.14 -3.55 16.68
CA GLY A 70 -2.97 -2.91 17.98
C GLY A 70 -4.30 -2.49 18.60
N VAL A 71 -5.38 -3.25 18.39
CA VAL A 71 -6.72 -2.93 18.91
C VAL A 71 -7.29 -4.11 19.71
N SER A 72 -8.39 -3.86 20.42
CA SER A 72 -9.05 -4.92 21.19
C SER A 72 -9.71 -5.96 20.27
N ARG A 73 -9.70 -7.23 20.70
CA ARG A 73 -10.39 -8.34 20.02
C ARG A 73 -11.88 -8.06 19.76
N PRO A 74 -12.69 -7.57 20.73
CA PRO A 74 -14.11 -7.27 20.46
C PRO A 74 -14.30 -6.14 19.45
N TYR A 75 -13.41 -5.13 19.42
CA TYR A 75 -13.47 -4.08 18.41
C TYR A 75 -13.18 -4.62 17.01
N MET A 76 -12.13 -5.43 16.86
CA MET A 76 -11.83 -6.11 15.60
C MET A 76 -13.00 -6.99 15.13
N ALA A 77 -13.65 -7.74 16.04
CA ALA A 77 -14.83 -8.52 15.70
C ALA A 77 -15.96 -7.64 15.16
N LYS A 78 -16.25 -6.52 15.83
CA LYS A 78 -17.26 -5.55 15.40
C LYS A 78 -16.99 -5.00 13.99
N LEU A 79 -15.73 -4.66 13.69
CA LEU A 79 -15.33 -4.15 12.37
C LEU A 79 -15.53 -5.18 11.25
N ILE A 80 -15.28 -6.45 11.55
CA ILE A 80 -15.49 -7.55 10.59
C ILE A 80 -16.99 -7.80 10.39
N ASP A 81 -17.76 -7.82 11.48
CA ASP A 81 -19.21 -8.03 11.42
C ASP A 81 -19.95 -6.89 10.73
N SER A 82 -19.47 -5.66 10.87
CA SER A 82 -20.03 -4.50 10.18
C SER A 82 -19.54 -4.36 8.73
N GLY A 83 -18.68 -5.26 8.25
CA GLY A 83 -18.12 -5.23 6.89
C GLY A 83 -17.09 -4.12 6.64
N VAL A 84 -16.66 -3.40 7.67
CA VAL A 84 -15.60 -2.37 7.55
C VAL A 84 -14.26 -3.03 7.21
N ILE A 85 -14.01 -4.21 7.77
CA ILE A 85 -12.96 -5.12 7.33
C ILE A 85 -13.64 -6.30 6.65
N GLU A 86 -13.29 -6.52 5.38
CA GLU A 86 -13.87 -7.58 4.57
C GLU A 86 -13.61 -8.97 5.18
N LEU A 87 -14.70 -9.69 5.45
CA LEU A 87 -14.66 -11.07 5.89
C LEU A 87 -14.26 -11.95 4.70
N HIS A 88 -13.16 -12.70 4.84
CA HIS A 88 -12.71 -13.61 3.79
C HIS A 88 -13.50 -14.91 3.80
N GLN A 89 -13.60 -15.55 4.98
CA GLN A 89 -14.37 -16.77 5.16
C GLN A 89 -14.71 -16.98 6.64
N LYS A 90 -15.62 -17.92 6.91
CA LYS A 90 -15.81 -18.49 8.25
C LYS A 90 -15.34 -19.93 8.26
N VAL A 91 -14.66 -20.32 9.34
CA VAL A 91 -14.30 -21.72 9.63
C VAL A 91 -15.07 -22.10 10.90
N GLY A 92 -16.20 -22.79 10.70
CA GLY A 92 -17.22 -22.92 11.75
C GLY A 92 -17.77 -21.54 12.14
N ASN A 93 -17.78 -21.23 13.44
CA ASN A 93 -18.18 -19.90 13.93
C ASN A 93 -17.04 -18.88 13.99
N GLN A 94 -15.82 -19.26 13.58
CA GLN A 94 -14.66 -18.38 13.65
C GLN A 94 -14.48 -17.58 12.37
N ARG A 95 -14.31 -16.27 12.52
CA ARG A 95 -14.03 -15.34 11.40
C ARG A 95 -12.59 -15.52 10.91
N ARG A 96 -12.40 -15.35 9.61
CA ARG A 96 -11.10 -15.29 8.96
C ARG A 96 -11.05 -14.06 8.06
N VAL A 97 -9.96 -13.33 8.15
CA VAL A 97 -9.71 -12.12 7.37
C VAL A 97 -8.34 -12.18 6.73
N LEU A 98 -8.20 -11.56 5.58
CA LEU A 98 -6.89 -11.42 4.94
C LEU A 98 -6.07 -10.36 5.66
N ARG A 99 -4.76 -10.62 5.82
CA ARG A 99 -3.82 -9.66 6.39
C ARG A 99 -3.85 -8.33 5.62
N SER A 100 -3.93 -8.39 4.28
CA SER A 100 -4.02 -7.16 3.48
C SER A 100 -5.25 -6.32 3.80
N ALA A 101 -6.41 -6.94 4.07
CA ALA A 101 -7.64 -6.23 4.43
C ALA A 101 -7.47 -5.44 5.74
N VAL A 102 -6.85 -6.06 6.75
CA VAL A 102 -6.57 -5.42 8.04
C VAL A 102 -5.61 -4.24 7.86
N ILE A 103 -4.54 -4.40 7.08
CA ILE A 103 -3.55 -3.34 6.82
C ILE A 103 -4.18 -2.16 6.06
N ARG A 104 -5.02 -2.43 5.05
CA ARG A 104 -5.74 -1.38 4.31
C ARG A 104 -6.64 -0.57 5.24
N TRP A 105 -7.42 -1.25 6.07
CA TRP A 105 -8.27 -0.59 7.06
C TRP A 105 -7.45 0.25 8.05
N GLN A 106 -6.36 -0.29 8.60
CA GLN A 106 -5.52 0.42 9.57
C GLN A 106 -4.91 1.69 8.96
N ALA A 107 -4.48 1.64 7.71
CA ALA A 107 -3.95 2.81 7.00
C ALA A 107 -5.02 3.90 6.83
N ALA A 108 -6.25 3.53 6.44
CA ALA A 108 -7.36 4.46 6.32
C ALA A 108 -7.74 5.08 7.68
N ALA A 109 -7.80 4.26 8.74
CA ALA A 109 -8.09 4.72 10.10
C ALA A 109 -7.07 5.76 10.58
N ARG A 110 -5.77 5.51 10.37
CA ARG A 110 -4.70 6.46 10.74
C ARG A 110 -4.79 7.77 9.96
N ALA A 111 -5.12 7.72 8.67
CA ALA A 111 -5.28 8.92 7.87
C ALA A 111 -6.44 9.80 8.38
N THR A 112 -7.57 9.18 8.75
CA THR A 112 -8.71 9.87 9.36
C THR A 112 -8.34 10.49 10.71
N GLN A 113 -7.63 9.75 11.56
CA GLN A 113 -7.16 10.24 12.86
C GLN A 113 -6.21 11.43 12.71
N ALA A 114 -5.25 11.36 11.79
CA ALA A 114 -4.32 12.46 11.53
C ALA A 114 -5.05 13.71 11.01
N LYS A 115 -6.05 13.53 10.15
CA LYS A 115 -6.88 14.65 9.66
C LYS A 115 -7.70 15.28 10.78
N ALA A 116 -8.29 14.47 11.66
CA ALA A 116 -9.04 14.97 12.81
C ALA A 116 -8.12 15.76 13.76
N LEU A 117 -6.95 15.21 14.10
CA LEU A 117 -5.97 15.87 14.95
C LEU A 117 -5.49 17.19 14.35
N LYS A 118 -5.24 17.23 13.04
CA LYS A 118 -4.85 18.47 12.35
C LYS A 118 -5.93 19.56 12.50
N ARG A 119 -7.20 19.20 12.33
CA ARG A 119 -8.32 20.14 12.51
C ARG A 119 -8.40 20.66 13.94
N LEU A 120 -8.28 19.77 14.93
CA LEU A 120 -8.25 20.15 16.34
C LEU A 120 -7.12 21.12 16.67
N ALA A 121 -5.96 20.98 16.02
CA ALA A 121 -4.84 21.91 16.18
C ALA A 121 -5.12 23.26 15.50
N GLU A 122 -5.66 23.26 14.28
CA GLU A 122 -6.05 24.48 13.56
C GLU A 122 -7.11 25.28 14.34
N ASP A 123 -8.15 24.61 14.85
CA ASP A 123 -9.22 25.23 15.65
C ASP A 123 -8.65 25.88 16.94
N LEU A 124 -7.68 25.23 17.59
CA LEU A 124 -7.04 25.74 18.81
C LEU A 124 -6.15 26.96 18.52
N ASP A 125 -5.39 26.94 17.43
CA ASP A 125 -4.56 28.08 17.02
C ASP A 125 -5.46 29.30 16.72
N GLU A 126 -6.59 29.11 16.03
CA GLU A 126 -7.55 30.21 15.81
C GLU A 126 -8.08 30.81 17.11
N GLU A 127 -8.42 29.99 18.12
CA GLU A 127 -8.94 30.47 19.41
C GLU A 127 -7.88 31.24 20.22
N ILE A 128 -6.63 30.76 20.25
CA ILE A 128 -5.53 31.36 21.01
C ILE A 128 -5.06 32.67 20.38
N PHE A 129 -4.96 32.76 19.05
CA PHE A 129 -4.41 33.93 18.36
C PHE A 129 -5.47 34.94 17.91
N SER A 130 -6.77 34.63 18.06
CA SER A 130 -7.87 35.56 17.81
C SER A 130 -8.31 36.35 19.06
N SER A 131 -7.70 36.12 20.23
CA SER A 131 -7.96 36.84 21.49
C SER A 131 -6.86 37.86 21.78
#